data_AF-A0A1Q8Q3W8-F1
#
_entry.id   AF-A0A1Q8Q3W8-F1
#
_cell.length_a   1.000
_cell.length_b   1.000
_cell.length_c   1.000
_cell.angle_alpha   90.00
_cell.angle_beta   90.00
_cell.angle_gamma   90.00
#
_symmetry.space_group_name_H-M   'P 1'
#
loop_
_entity.id
_entity.type
_entity.pdbx_description
1 polymer ?
#
loop_
_entity_poly.entity_id
_entity_poly.type
_entity_poly.pdbx_seq_one_letter_code
_entity_poly.pdbx_strand_id
1 'polypeptide(L)'
;MGILSVYRNRPLLTFITIIFCIIGVLTLFFFQEFEMPKLTTFIEYLMSGQDNTQLYSTWGMNLASGVMLFGNGIAWIKGAVQGSSFYDEDDIISRIVCLITGIALIFLSMVFVNFVLTKLLGIAIAVIIIWAWINSDKR
;
A
#
# COMPACT_ATOMS: atom_id res chain seq x y z
N MET A 1 0.89 28.38 -10.42
CA MET A 1 -0.47 27.82 -10.19
C MET A 1 -0.81 27.74 -8.71
N GLY A 2 -2.08 27.55 -8.35
CA GLY A 2 -2.46 27.21 -6.97
C GLY A 2 -2.28 25.71 -6.67
N ILE A 3 -2.14 25.33 -5.40
CA ILE A 3 -1.96 23.92 -4.99
C ILE A 3 -3.10 23.03 -5.53
N LEU A 4 -4.33 23.53 -5.50
CA LEU A 4 -5.52 22.77 -5.91
C LEU A 4 -5.53 22.43 -7.41
N SER A 5 -4.94 23.27 -8.28
CA SER A 5 -4.89 22.97 -9.71
C SER A 5 -3.91 21.84 -10.04
N VAL A 6 -2.92 21.59 -9.18
CA VAL A 6 -2.00 20.45 -9.34
C VAL A 6 -2.77 19.14 -9.32
N TYR A 7 -3.67 18.98 -8.34
CA TYR A 7 -4.51 17.79 -8.20
C TYR A 7 -5.60 17.70 -9.27
N ARG A 8 -6.22 18.84 -9.61
CA ARG A 8 -7.26 18.91 -10.66
C ARG A 8 -6.73 18.48 -12.02
N ASN A 9 -5.48 18.82 -12.34
CA ASN A 9 -4.86 18.47 -13.62
C ASN A 9 -4.41 17.00 -13.68
N ARG A 10 -4.48 16.27 -12.57
CA ARG A 10 -4.11 14.85 -12.47
C ARG A 10 -5.25 14.04 -11.83
N PRO A 11 -6.45 14.02 -12.44
CA PRO A 11 -7.64 13.49 -11.79
C PRO A 11 -7.52 12.00 -11.47
N LEU A 12 -6.91 11.20 -12.35
CA LEU A 12 -6.71 9.77 -12.13
C LEU A 12 -5.75 9.48 -10.97
N LEU A 13 -4.58 10.12 -10.96
CA LEU A 13 -3.58 9.98 -9.88
C LEU A 13 -4.16 10.41 -8.53
N THR A 14 -4.88 11.54 -8.51
CA THR A 14 -5.55 12.05 -7.32
C THR A 14 -6.65 11.09 -6.83
N PHE A 15 -7.47 10.56 -7.73
CA PHE A 15 -8.52 9.61 -7.39
C PHE A 15 -7.97 8.30 -6.79
N ILE A 16 -6.94 7.73 -7.43
CA ILE A 16 -6.24 6.54 -6.94
C ILE A 16 -5.63 6.81 -5.56
N THR A 17 -4.97 7.96 -5.37
CA THR A 17 -4.42 8.36 -4.06
C THR A 17 -5.50 8.33 -2.98
N ILE A 18 -6.63 8.98 -3.23
CA ILE A 18 -7.71 9.11 -2.24
C ILE A 18 -8.29 7.74 -1.89
N ILE A 19 -8.58 6.90 -2.90
CA ILE A 19 -9.15 5.58 -2.68
C ILE A 19 -8.22 4.71 -1.83
N PHE A 20 -6.94 4.61 -2.19
CA PHE A 20 -6.02 3.74 -1.45
C PHE A 20 -5.64 4.29 -0.07
N CYS A 21 -5.68 5.61 0.13
CA CYS A 21 -5.60 6.18 1.48
C CYS A 21 -6.81 5.76 2.33
N ILE A 22 -8.03 5.84 1.80
CA ILE A 22 -9.25 5.44 2.53
C ILE A 22 -9.22 3.94 2.84
N ILE A 23 -8.94 3.09 1.84
CA ILE A 23 -8.86 1.64 2.03
C ILE A 23 -7.79 1.31 3.07
N GLY A 24 -6.59 1.89 2.94
CA GLY A 24 -5.51 1.67 3.88
C GLY A 24 -5.90 2.05 5.31
N VAL A 25 -6.47 3.24 5.52
CA VAL A 25 -6.92 3.68 6.85
C VAL A 25 -8.00 2.75 7.42
N LEU A 26 -9.00 2.37 6.62
CA LEU A 26 -10.02 1.42 7.06
C LEU A 26 -9.39 0.08 7.47
N THR A 27 -8.45 -0.45 6.68
CA THR A 27 -7.77 -1.71 7.01
C THR A 27 -6.91 -1.63 8.26
N LEU A 28 -6.31 -0.46 8.58
CA LEU A 28 -5.61 -0.27 9.86
C LEU A 28 -6.58 -0.29 11.05
N PHE A 29 -7.71 0.41 10.96
CA PHE A 29 -8.70 0.45 12.05
C PHE A 29 -9.32 -0.92 12.31
N PHE A 30 -9.72 -1.65 11.27
CA PHE A 30 -10.36 -2.96 11.43
C PHE A 30 -9.46 -4.03 12.08
N PHE A 31 -8.14 -3.90 11.98
CA PHE A 31 -7.20 -4.93 12.43
C PHE A 31 -6.21 -4.45 13.50
N GLN A 32 -6.45 -3.32 14.16
CA GLN A 32 -5.72 -2.96 15.39
C GLN A 32 -5.79 -4.08 16.45
N GLU A 33 -6.90 -4.83 16.45
CA GLU A 33 -7.18 -5.90 17.42
C GLU A 33 -6.56 -7.26 17.07
N PHE A 34 -6.08 -7.45 15.83
CA PHE A 34 -5.50 -8.72 15.39
C PHE A 34 -3.98 -8.68 15.49
N GLU A 35 -3.46 -9.27 16.55
CA GLU A 35 -2.05 -9.60 16.67
C GLU A 35 -1.85 -11.10 16.44
N MET A 36 -1.29 -11.49 15.29
CA MET A 36 -0.79 -12.86 15.09
C MET A 36 0.73 -12.85 14.99
N PRO A 37 1.44 -12.74 16.14
CA PRO A 37 2.88 -12.59 16.16
C PRO A 37 3.65 -13.87 15.82
N LYS A 38 3.00 -15.05 15.79
CA LYS A 38 3.68 -16.34 15.65
C LYS A 38 3.04 -17.23 14.58
N LEU A 39 3.89 -17.90 13.81
CA LEU A 39 3.51 -18.87 12.77
C LEU A 39 2.69 -20.03 13.35
N THR A 40 3.02 -20.50 14.56
CA THR A 40 2.27 -21.57 15.24
C THR A 40 0.83 -21.16 15.52
N THR A 41 0.63 -19.95 16.02
CA THR A 41 -0.71 -19.38 16.27
C THR A 41 -1.50 -19.23 14.97
N PHE A 42 -0.84 -18.84 13.88
CA PHE A 42 -1.48 -18.79 12.57
C PHE A 42 -1.87 -20.19 12.04
N ILE A 43 -1.01 -21.20 12.19
CA ILE A 43 -1.31 -22.57 11.77
C ILE A 43 -2.47 -23.15 12.61
N GLU A 44 -2.44 -22.95 13.93
CA GLU A 44 -3.55 -23.32 14.82
C GLU A 44 -4.86 -22.63 14.42
N TYR A 45 -4.79 -21.35 14.06
CA TYR A 45 -5.94 -20.58 13.55
C TYR A 45 -6.48 -21.15 12.24
N LEU A 46 -5.62 -21.52 11.29
CA LEU A 46 -6.03 -22.17 10.04
C LEU A 46 -6.66 -23.55 10.26
N MET A 47 -6.12 -24.33 11.20
CA MET A 47 -6.64 -25.67 11.52
C MET A 47 -7.92 -25.63 12.34
N SER A 48 -8.25 -24.49 12.97
CA SER A 48 -9.46 -24.34 13.79
C SER A 48 -10.78 -24.34 12.99
N GLY A 49 -10.72 -24.31 11.65
CA GLY A 49 -11.90 -24.31 10.79
C GLY A 49 -12.73 -23.02 10.86
N GLN A 50 -12.21 -21.96 11.48
CA GLN A 50 -12.83 -20.63 11.45
C GLN A 50 -12.81 -20.04 10.04
N ASP A 51 -13.81 -19.18 9.75
CA ASP A 51 -13.85 -18.44 8.50
C ASP A 51 -12.71 -17.41 8.45
N ASN A 52 -11.66 -17.76 7.70
CA ASN A 52 -10.45 -16.97 7.56
C ASN A 52 -10.54 -15.91 6.44
N THR A 53 -11.70 -15.79 5.77
CA THR A 53 -11.88 -14.91 4.61
C THR A 53 -11.62 -13.44 4.95
N GLN A 54 -12.05 -12.99 6.14
CA GLN A 54 -11.87 -11.61 6.57
C GLN A 54 -10.39 -11.27 6.85
N LEU A 55 -9.63 -12.23 7.40
CA LEU A 55 -8.19 -12.08 7.63
C LEU A 55 -7.42 -11.97 6.31
N TYR A 56 -7.66 -12.89 5.37
CA TYR A 56 -6.98 -12.90 4.08
C TYR A 56 -7.32 -11.70 3.20
N SER A 57 -8.60 -11.33 3.13
CA SER A 57 -9.04 -10.16 2.38
C SER A 57 -8.43 -8.87 2.95
N THR A 58 -8.39 -8.73 4.27
CA THR A 58 -7.78 -7.55 4.90
C THR A 58 -6.28 -7.50 4.71
N TRP A 59 -5.57 -8.62 4.90
CA TRP A 59 -4.14 -8.71 4.59
C TRP A 59 -3.85 -8.32 3.13
N GLY A 60 -4.63 -8.89 2.19
CA GLY A 60 -4.51 -8.59 0.77
C GLY A 60 -4.79 -7.11 0.45
N MET A 61 -5.85 -6.53 1.03
CA MET A 61 -6.20 -5.11 0.85
C MET A 61 -5.13 -4.17 1.42
N ASN A 62 -4.52 -4.51 2.56
CA ASN A 62 -3.48 -3.70 3.19
C ASN A 62 -2.19 -3.74 2.37
N LEU A 63 -1.77 -4.93 1.92
CA LEU A 63 -0.63 -5.10 1.03
C LEU A 63 -0.86 -4.40 -0.31
N ALA A 64 -2.04 -4.57 -0.91
CA ALA A 64 -2.41 -3.89 -2.15
C ALA A 64 -2.41 -2.37 -1.99
N SER A 65 -2.91 -1.85 -0.86
CA SER A 65 -2.88 -0.42 -0.57
C SER A 65 -1.45 0.09 -0.43
N GLY A 66 -0.58 -0.63 0.28
CA GLY A 66 0.84 -0.31 0.35
C GLY A 66 1.48 -0.24 -1.05
N VAL A 67 1.39 -1.31 -1.84
CA VAL A 67 1.98 -1.36 -3.19
C VAL A 67 1.43 -0.26 -4.11
N MET A 68 0.11 -0.04 -4.09
CA MET A 68 -0.51 0.98 -4.95
C MET A 68 -0.13 2.40 -4.52
N LEU A 69 -0.05 2.69 -3.22
CA LEU A 69 0.40 3.99 -2.72
C LEU A 69 1.89 4.22 -3.04
N PHE A 70 2.72 3.19 -2.96
CA PHE A 70 4.13 3.28 -3.36
C PHE A 70 4.27 3.62 -4.85
N GLY A 71 3.59 2.85 -5.71
CA GLY A 71 3.60 3.08 -7.15
C GLY A 71 3.04 4.45 -7.53
N ASN A 72 1.96 4.87 -6.88
CA ASN A 72 1.37 6.18 -7.09
C ASN A 72 2.29 7.30 -6.59
N GLY A 73 2.97 7.11 -5.45
CA GLY A 73 3.99 8.02 -4.93
C GLY A 73 5.14 8.23 -5.92
N ILE A 74 5.62 7.16 -6.55
CA ILE A 74 6.61 7.25 -7.64
C ILE A 74 6.05 8.06 -8.82
N ALA A 75 4.80 7.84 -9.21
CA ALA A 75 4.19 8.57 -10.32
C ALA A 75 4.07 10.08 -10.05
N TRP A 76 3.77 10.45 -8.79
CA TRP A 76 3.80 11.84 -8.33
C TRP A 76 5.22 12.42 -8.37
N ILE A 77 6.23 11.71 -7.88
CA ILE A 77 7.64 12.16 -7.94
C ILE A 77 8.13 12.30 -9.39
N LYS A 78 7.78 11.36 -10.28
CA LYS A 78 8.07 11.50 -11.72
C LYS A 78 7.51 12.79 -12.28
N GLY A 79 6.31 13.16 -11.85
CA GLY A 79 5.69 14.44 -12.20
C GLY A 79 6.46 15.68 -11.75
N ALA A 80 7.20 15.59 -10.64
CA ALA A 80 8.06 16.67 -10.16
C ALA A 80 9.39 16.77 -10.93
N VAL A 81 9.97 15.61 -11.28
CA VAL A 81 11.30 15.50 -11.91
C VAL A 81 11.25 15.74 -13.41
N GLN A 82 10.34 15.06 -14.11
CA GLN A 82 10.24 15.09 -15.57
C GLN A 82 9.45 16.31 -16.09
N GLY A 83 8.88 17.08 -15.17
CA GLY A 83 7.78 17.99 -15.50
C GLY A 83 6.54 17.20 -15.92
N SER A 84 5.43 17.89 -16.09
CA SER A 84 4.29 17.32 -16.80
C SER A 84 3.81 18.29 -17.84
N SER A 85 3.24 17.76 -18.93
CA SER A 85 2.55 18.55 -19.97
C SER A 85 1.45 19.47 -19.43
N PHE A 86 1.05 19.30 -18.17
CA PHE A 86 0.04 20.09 -17.48
C PHE A 86 0.56 21.36 -16.80
N TYR A 87 1.87 21.57 -16.74
CA TYR A 87 2.49 22.74 -16.12
C TYR A 87 3.45 23.41 -17.09
N ASP A 88 3.56 24.73 -17.01
CA ASP A 88 4.69 25.44 -17.60
C ASP A 88 5.99 24.93 -16.96
N GLU A 89 7.07 24.82 -17.74
CA GLU A 89 8.34 24.25 -17.27
C GLU A 89 8.88 24.95 -16.01
N ASP A 90 8.51 26.22 -15.80
CA ASP A 90 8.89 27.08 -14.68
C ASP A 90 7.96 27.00 -13.45
N ASP A 91 6.92 26.17 -13.43
CA ASP A 91 5.99 26.10 -12.30
C ASP A 91 6.55 25.27 -11.12
N ILE A 92 7.50 25.88 -10.41
CA ILE A 92 8.19 25.34 -9.23
C ILE A 92 7.18 24.87 -8.16
N ILE A 93 6.08 25.62 -7.96
CA ILE A 93 5.06 25.28 -6.96
C ILE A 93 4.44 23.91 -7.28
N SER A 94 4.08 23.68 -8.54
CA SER A 94 3.49 22.41 -8.97
C SER A 94 4.45 21.23 -8.80
N ARG A 95 5.75 21.43 -9.07
CA ARG A 95 6.80 20.42 -8.83
C ARG A 95 6.96 20.10 -7.34
N ILE A 96 6.99 21.12 -6.49
CA ILE A 96 7.08 20.95 -5.03
C ILE A 96 5.88 20.16 -4.51
N VAL A 97 4.66 20.52 -4.91
CA VAL A 97 3.45 19.78 -4.50
C VAL A 97 3.55 18.32 -4.95
N CYS A 98 3.91 18.05 -6.21
CA CYS A 98 4.07 16.69 -6.69
C CYS A 98 5.11 15.89 -5.89
N LEU A 99 6.24 16.51 -5.54
CA LEU A 99 7.29 15.89 -4.74
C LEU A 99 6.79 15.55 -3.32
N ILE A 100 6.18 16.53 -2.63
CA ILE A 100 5.67 16.36 -1.27
C ILE A 100 4.59 15.29 -1.23
N THR A 101 3.63 15.33 -2.16
CA THR A 101 2.58 14.31 -2.26
C THR A 101 3.19 12.94 -2.49
N GLY A 102 4.15 12.81 -3.41
CA GLY A 102 4.78 11.53 -3.69
C GLY A 102 5.56 10.95 -2.50
N ILE A 103 6.30 11.79 -1.79
CA ILE A 103 7.02 11.41 -0.56
C ILE A 103 6.02 10.95 0.52
N ALA A 104 4.95 11.70 0.74
CA ALA A 104 3.92 11.34 1.72
C ALA A 104 3.28 9.98 1.42
N LEU A 105 3.00 9.67 0.15
CA LEU A 105 2.44 8.38 -0.26
C LEU A 105 3.42 7.22 -0.07
N ILE A 106 4.71 7.44 -0.31
CA ILE A 106 5.74 6.43 -0.04
C ILE A 106 5.84 6.15 1.47
N PHE A 107 5.87 7.19 2.30
CA PHE A 107 5.86 7.01 3.76
C PHE A 107 4.62 6.26 4.23
N LEU A 108 3.44 6.63 3.72
CA LEU A 108 2.19 5.97 4.08
C LEU A 108 2.18 4.50 3.62
N SER A 109 2.69 4.20 2.43
CA SER A 109 2.92 2.82 1.98
C SER A 109 3.77 2.03 2.96
N MET A 110 4.88 2.62 3.44
CA MET A 110 5.76 1.95 4.39
C MET A 110 5.04 1.62 5.70
N VAL A 111 4.12 2.48 6.16
CA VAL A 111 3.29 2.20 7.33
C VAL A 111 2.41 0.97 7.11
N PHE A 112 1.74 0.86 5.96
CA PHE A 112 0.88 -0.30 5.65
C PHE A 112 1.68 -1.59 5.50
N VAL A 113 2.81 -1.54 4.80
CA VAL A 113 3.69 -2.71 4.66
C VAL A 113 4.26 -3.13 6.01
N ASN A 114 4.71 -2.18 6.84
CA ASN A 114 5.23 -2.47 8.17
C ASN A 114 4.14 -3.05 9.09
N PHE A 115 2.91 -2.56 9.00
CA PHE A 115 1.77 -3.13 9.71
C PHE A 115 1.56 -4.61 9.34
N VAL A 116 1.58 -4.92 8.03
CA VAL A 116 1.50 -6.31 7.56
C VAL A 116 2.66 -7.15 8.09
N LEU A 117 3.88 -6.65 8.01
CA LEU A 117 5.06 -7.39 8.47
C LEU A 117 5.12 -7.56 9.99
N THR A 118 4.53 -6.67 10.79
CA THR A 118 4.63 -6.75 12.25
C THR A 118 3.43 -7.48 12.87
N LYS A 119 2.22 -7.21 12.40
CA LYS A 119 0.97 -7.76 12.98
C LYS A 119 0.52 -9.06 12.29
N LEU A 120 0.91 -9.26 11.03
CA LEU A 120 0.50 -10.38 10.18
C LEU A 120 1.72 -11.17 9.64
N LEU A 121 2.86 -11.11 10.34
CA LEU A 121 4.10 -11.80 9.97
C LEU A 121 3.89 -13.29 9.72
N GLY A 122 3.06 -13.95 10.55
CA GLY A 122 2.73 -15.37 10.41
C GLY A 122 2.12 -15.71 9.05
N ILE A 123 1.26 -14.81 8.52
CA ILE A 123 0.65 -14.95 7.19
C ILE A 123 1.70 -14.77 6.10
N ALA A 124 2.53 -13.73 6.22
CA ALA A 124 3.58 -13.43 5.23
C ALA A 124 4.57 -14.60 5.09
N ILE A 125 5.02 -15.17 6.21
CA ILE A 125 5.91 -16.33 6.22
C ILE A 125 5.23 -17.56 5.61
N ALA A 126 3.96 -17.83 5.95
CA ALA A 126 3.22 -18.96 5.40
C ALA A 126 3.09 -18.88 3.87
N VAL A 127 2.80 -17.70 3.33
CA VAL A 127 2.75 -17.47 1.87
C VAL A 127 4.10 -17.75 1.21
N ILE A 128 5.20 -17.29 1.81
CA ILE A 128 6.56 -17.54 1.29
C ILE A 128 6.87 -19.04 1.28
N ILE A 129 6.53 -19.77 2.34
CA ILE A 129 6.75 -21.23 2.43
C ILE A 129 5.94 -21.97 1.37
N ILE A 130 4.64 -21.66 1.24
CA ILE A 130 3.76 -22.29 0.22
C ILE A 130 4.28 -22.01 -1.19
N TRP A 131 4.66 -20.76 -1.46
CA TRP A 131 5.22 -20.38 -2.75
C TRP A 131 6.55 -21.09 -3.05
N ALA A 132 7.43 -21.21 -2.06
CA ALA A 132 8.69 -21.94 -2.19
C ALA A 132 8.45 -23.43 -2.45
N TRP A 133 7.48 -24.05 -1.77
CA TRP A 133 7.13 -25.46 -1.95
C TRP A 133 6.55 -25.74 -3.34
N ILE A 134 5.62 -24.91 -3.81
CA ILE A 134 5.06 -25.02 -5.18
C ILE A 134 6.15 -24.87 -6.25
N ASN A 135 7.17 -24.04 -5.99
CA ASN A 135 8.28 -23.86 -6.93
C ASN A 135 9.41 -24.88 -6.76
N SER A 136 9.50 -25.57 -5.62
CA SER A 136 10.47 -26.67 -5.45
C SER A 136 10.02 -27.93 -6.17
N ASP A 137 8.72 -28.19 -6.29
CA ASP A 137 8.16 -29.34 -7.03
C ASP A 137 8.21 -29.17 -8.55
N LYS A 138 8.57 -27.97 -9.05
CA LYS A 138 8.71 -27.67 -10.47
C LYS A 138 10.16 -27.84 -10.99
N ARG A 139 11.07 -28.34 -10.16
CA ARG A 139 12.45 -28.71 -10.54
C ARG A 139 12.62 -30.22 -10.47
#